data_AF-A0A942N7S9-F1
#
_entry.id   AF-A0A942N7S9-F1
#
_cell.length_a   1.000
_cell.length_b   1.000
_cell.length_c   1.000
_cell.angle_alpha   90.00
_cell.angle_beta   90.00
_cell.angle_gamma   90.00
#
_symmetry.space_group_name_H-M   'P 1'
#
loop_
_entity.id
_entity.type
_entity.pdbx_description
1 polymer ?
#
loop_
_entity_poly.entity_id
_entity_poly.type
_entity_poly.pdbx_seq_one_letter_code
_entity_poly.pdbx_strand_id
1 'polypeptide(L)'
;MENMFFVSEQHKENYKIFHRRLYSSWSKEYKAAAYILAHPELFSKCQKYFTERGFNALALFKNEKFSSSYTMLVKLAHNLFSGKNYRNCSFRDLLGTLDDSNCRVMGQAVQLLRPSYICF
;
A
#
# COMPACT_ATOMS: atom_id res chain seq x y z
N MET A 1 -15.12 -4.20 -6.12
CA MET A 1 -14.28 -2.98 -5.99
C MET A 1 -15.13 -1.72 -5.82
N GLU A 2 -16.45 -1.76 -6.02
CA GLU A 2 -17.30 -0.55 -6.09
C GLU A 2 -17.36 0.29 -4.80
N ASN A 3 -17.04 -0.28 -3.64
CA ASN A 3 -17.02 0.45 -2.36
C ASN A 3 -15.61 0.77 -1.84
N MET A 4 -14.58 0.65 -2.68
CA MET A 4 -13.22 1.02 -2.29
C MET A 4 -12.96 2.49 -2.59
N PHE A 5 -12.41 3.23 -1.63
CA PHE A 5 -11.85 4.54 -1.90
C PHE A 5 -10.67 4.42 -2.87
N PHE A 6 -10.56 5.31 -3.85
CA PHE A 6 -9.36 5.51 -4.65
C PHE A 6 -9.16 7.02 -4.81
N VAL A 7 -7.92 7.49 -4.66
CA VAL A 7 -7.60 8.92 -4.81
C VAL A 7 -7.83 9.43 -6.24
N SER A 8 -7.84 8.54 -7.23
CA SER A 8 -8.12 8.83 -8.63
C SER A 8 -8.45 7.55 -9.41
N GLU A 9 -8.99 7.68 -10.62
CA GLU A 9 -9.18 6.52 -11.51
C GLU A 9 -7.85 5.84 -11.88
N GLN A 10 -6.74 6.60 -11.97
CA GLN A 10 -5.42 6.01 -12.19
C GLN A 10 -5.01 5.08 -11.04
N HIS A 11 -5.33 5.44 -9.80
CA HIS A 11 -5.07 4.58 -8.64
C HIS A 11 -5.82 3.24 -8.78
N LYS A 12 -7.09 3.29 -9.17
CA LYS A 12 -7.91 2.11 -9.42
C LYS A 12 -7.35 1.24 -10.55
N GLU A 13 -6.92 1.85 -11.65
CA GLU A 13 -6.36 1.10 -12.78
C GLU A 13 -5.02 0.44 -12.42
N ASN A 14 -4.13 1.16 -11.73
CA ASN A 14 -2.90 0.60 -11.18
C ASN A 14 -3.16 -0.61 -10.26
N TYR A 15 -4.20 -0.54 -9.44
CA TYR A 15 -4.59 -1.65 -8.56
C TYR A 15 -5.07 -2.87 -9.35
N LYS A 16 -5.84 -2.67 -10.43
CA LYS A 16 -6.21 -3.77 -11.34
C LYS A 16 -5.01 -4.38 -12.05
N ILE A 17 -3.97 -3.60 -12.35
CA ILE A 17 -2.72 -4.13 -12.92
C ILE A 17 -2.06 -5.09 -11.93
N PHE A 18 -1.93 -4.72 -10.66
CA PHE A 18 -1.43 -5.65 -9.64
C PHE A 18 -2.32 -6.88 -9.50
N HIS A 19 -3.64 -6.72 -9.47
CA HIS A 19 -4.57 -7.85 -9.36
C HIS A 19 -4.37 -8.87 -10.49
N ARG A 20 -4.27 -8.40 -11.73
CA ARG A 20 -4.02 -9.27 -12.89
C ARG A 20 -2.66 -9.97 -12.79
N ARG A 21 -1.62 -9.22 -12.42
CA ARG A 21 -0.23 -9.73 -12.39
C ARG A 21 0.05 -10.67 -11.21
N LEU A 22 -0.67 -10.50 -10.10
CA LEU A 22 -0.43 -11.20 -8.83
C LEU A 22 -1.61 -12.09 -8.44
N TYR A 23 -2.47 -12.43 -9.41
CA TYR A 23 -3.73 -13.15 -9.20
C TYR A 23 -3.53 -14.45 -8.42
N SER A 24 -2.46 -15.20 -8.73
CA SER A 24 -2.07 -16.45 -8.07
C SER A 24 -1.79 -16.29 -6.56
N SER A 25 -1.35 -15.11 -6.16
CA SER A 25 -0.87 -14.79 -4.80
C SER A 25 -1.78 -13.80 -4.07
N TRP A 26 -3.03 -13.61 -4.51
CA TRP A 26 -3.90 -12.49 -4.12
C TRP A 26 -4.52 -12.60 -2.70
N SER A 27 -3.68 -12.82 -1.69
CA SER A 27 -4.04 -12.84 -0.27
C SER A 27 -4.45 -11.44 0.25
N LYS A 28 -4.93 -11.36 1.49
CA LYS A 28 -5.27 -10.09 2.14
C LYS A 28 -4.05 -9.16 2.29
N GLU A 29 -2.87 -9.71 2.56
CA GLU A 29 -1.59 -8.99 2.62
C GLU A 29 -1.23 -8.41 1.26
N TYR A 30 -1.35 -9.21 0.20
CA TYR A 30 -1.12 -8.75 -1.16
C TYR A 30 -2.11 -7.67 -1.58
N LYS A 31 -3.41 -7.82 -1.28
CA LYS A 31 -4.43 -6.80 -1.55
C LYS A 31 -4.11 -5.47 -0.88
N ALA A 32 -3.79 -5.50 0.42
CA ALA A 32 -3.50 -4.30 1.19
C ALA A 32 -2.25 -3.57 0.69
N ALA A 33 -1.16 -4.31 0.46
CA ALA A 33 0.08 -3.73 -0.06
C ALA A 33 -0.10 -3.23 -1.51
N ALA A 34 -0.72 -4.04 -2.38
CA ALA A 34 -1.02 -3.67 -3.76
C ALA A 34 -1.82 -2.38 -3.85
N TYR A 35 -2.80 -2.21 -2.97
CA TYR A 35 -3.63 -1.01 -2.92
C TYR A 35 -2.78 0.23 -2.63
N ILE A 36 -1.94 0.21 -1.58
CA ILE A 36 -1.06 1.36 -1.29
C ILE A 36 -0.08 1.61 -2.45
N LEU A 37 0.59 0.56 -2.94
CA LEU A 37 1.59 0.69 -4.00
C LEU A 37 0.99 1.08 -5.35
N ALA A 38 -0.34 0.95 -5.52
CA ALA A 38 -1.05 1.39 -6.70
C ALA A 38 -1.29 2.91 -6.74
N HIS A 39 -0.99 3.62 -5.64
CA HIS A 39 -1.09 5.08 -5.61
C HIS A 39 -0.33 5.70 -6.79
N PRO A 40 -0.89 6.68 -7.53
CA PRO A 40 -0.29 7.22 -8.75
C PRO A 40 1.16 7.70 -8.56
N GLU A 41 1.44 8.38 -7.45
CA GLU A 41 2.78 8.87 -7.08
C GLU A 41 3.78 7.75 -6.70
N LEU A 42 3.30 6.54 -6.40
CA LEU A 42 4.13 5.41 -5.99
C LEU A 42 4.32 4.38 -7.11
N PHE A 43 3.30 4.18 -7.95
CA PHE A 43 3.18 3.00 -8.79
C PHE A 43 4.37 2.81 -9.73
N SER A 44 4.78 3.85 -10.45
CA SER A 44 5.89 3.79 -11.42
C SER A 44 7.21 3.32 -10.76
N LYS A 45 7.48 3.77 -9.53
CA LYS A 45 8.67 3.44 -8.75
C LYS A 45 8.55 2.06 -8.07
N CYS A 46 7.37 1.72 -7.60
CA CYS A 46 7.15 0.55 -6.73
C CYS A 46 6.90 -0.74 -7.50
N GLN A 47 6.26 -0.68 -8.67
CA GLN A 47 5.71 -1.87 -9.34
C GLN A 47 6.76 -2.96 -9.60
N LYS A 48 8.02 -2.62 -9.90
CA LYS A 48 9.08 -3.60 -10.19
C LYS A 48 9.57 -4.36 -8.95
N TYR A 49 9.28 -3.87 -7.75
CA TYR A 49 9.68 -4.47 -6.48
C TYR A 49 8.59 -5.32 -5.81
N PHE A 50 7.41 -5.38 -6.43
CA PHE A 50 6.25 -6.10 -5.91
C PHE A 50 5.79 -7.17 -6.91
N THR A 51 6.13 -8.42 -6.63
CA THR A 51 5.99 -9.56 -7.54
C THR A 51 5.29 -10.73 -6.84
N GLU A 52 5.01 -11.83 -7.55
CA GLU A 52 4.46 -13.05 -6.93
C GLU A 52 5.40 -13.66 -5.86
N ARG A 53 6.68 -13.29 -5.89
CA ARG A 53 7.67 -13.65 -4.85
C ARG A 53 7.61 -12.74 -3.63
N GLY A 54 6.71 -11.76 -3.61
CA GLY A 54 6.49 -10.83 -2.51
C GLY A 54 6.99 -9.42 -2.76
N PHE A 55 7.14 -8.68 -1.66
CA PHE A 55 7.50 -7.25 -1.65
C PHE A 55 8.93 -6.99 -1.19
N ASN A 56 9.81 -6.58 -2.09
CA ASN A 56 11.19 -6.22 -1.77
C ASN A 56 11.33 -4.73 -1.39
N ALA A 57 10.82 -4.37 -0.22
CA ALA A 57 10.89 -3.00 0.30
C ALA A 57 12.33 -2.51 0.54
N LEU A 58 13.26 -3.41 0.87
CA LEU A 58 14.66 -3.04 1.09
C LEU A 58 15.31 -2.53 -0.20
N ALA A 59 15.15 -3.27 -1.30
CA ALA A 59 15.64 -2.83 -2.61
C ALA A 59 14.92 -1.56 -3.09
N LEU A 60 13.63 -1.43 -2.83
CA LEU A 60 12.87 -0.22 -3.15
C LEU A 60 13.48 1.02 -2.47
N PHE A 61 13.62 1.01 -1.15
CA PHE A 61 14.18 2.14 -0.39
C PHE A 61 15.66 2.39 -0.65
N LYS A 62 16.41 1.42 -1.18
CA LYS A 62 17.79 1.61 -1.60
C LYS A 62 17.90 2.42 -2.90
N ASN A 63 16.94 2.27 -3.82
CA ASN A 63 17.04 2.79 -5.18
C ASN A 63 16.10 3.97 -5.47
N GLU A 64 15.01 4.11 -4.72
CA GLU A 64 13.97 5.10 -4.98
C GLU A 64 13.86 6.10 -3.83
N LYS A 65 13.58 7.36 -4.17
CA LYS A 65 13.29 8.43 -3.20
C LYS A 65 11.82 8.83 -3.27
N PHE A 66 11.23 9.06 -2.09
CA PHE A 66 9.83 9.48 -1.90
C PHE A 66 9.78 10.71 -1.01
N SER A 67 8.67 11.46 -1.07
CA SER A 67 8.36 12.45 -0.03
C SER A 67 8.15 11.77 1.33
N SER A 68 8.07 12.55 2.41
CA SER A 68 7.82 12.02 3.75
C SER A 68 6.51 11.22 3.83
N SER A 69 5.40 11.78 3.33
CA SER A 69 4.08 11.12 3.31
C SER A 69 4.12 9.80 2.52
N TYR A 70 4.67 9.81 1.31
CA TYR A 70 4.78 8.61 0.49
C TYR A 70 5.76 7.57 1.04
N THR A 71 6.83 8.01 1.71
CA THR A 71 7.72 7.12 2.47
C THR A 71 6.93 6.36 3.53
N MET A 72 6.08 7.06 4.30
CA MET A 72 5.27 6.46 5.35
C MET A 72 4.25 5.46 4.79
N LEU A 73 3.61 5.76 3.66
CA LEU A 73 2.74 4.80 2.98
C LEU A 73 3.49 3.55 2.52
N VAL A 74 4.68 3.67 1.93
CA VAL A 74 5.47 2.50 1.51
C VAL A 74 5.91 1.66 2.72
N LYS A 75 6.28 2.30 3.84
CA LYS A 75 6.56 1.59 5.09
C LYS A 75 5.32 0.85 5.60
N LEU A 76 4.16 1.51 5.60
CA LEU A 76 2.88 0.88 5.96
C LEU A 76 2.57 -0.32 5.05
N ALA A 77 2.75 -0.21 3.74
CA ALA A 77 2.56 -1.32 2.82
C ALA A 77 3.45 -2.52 3.18
N HIS A 78 4.71 -2.27 3.55
CA HIS A 78 5.58 -3.34 4.04
C HIS A 78 5.06 -3.95 5.35
N ASN A 79 4.64 -3.12 6.30
CA ASN A 79 4.13 -3.60 7.59
C ASN A 79 2.88 -4.47 7.43
N LEU A 80 1.94 -4.04 6.59
CA LEU A 80 0.71 -4.79 6.30
C LEU A 80 1.01 -6.09 5.54
N PHE A 81 2.07 -6.11 4.72
CA PHE A 81 2.47 -7.30 3.96
C PHE A 81 3.21 -8.33 4.80
N SER A 82 4.19 -7.90 5.60
CA SER A 82 5.10 -8.81 6.31
C SER A 82 4.66 -9.11 7.75
N GLY A 83 3.72 -8.32 8.30
CA GLY A 83 3.36 -8.35 9.71
C GLY A 83 4.45 -7.84 10.65
N LYS A 84 5.54 -7.27 10.11
CA LYS A 84 6.68 -6.75 10.88
C LYS A 84 6.73 -5.23 10.82
N ASN A 85 7.18 -4.60 11.90
CA ASN A 85 7.37 -3.15 11.90
C ASN A 85 8.66 -2.77 11.16
N TYR A 86 8.53 -2.13 10.01
CA TYR A 86 9.64 -1.63 9.20
C TYR A 86 10.10 -0.26 9.68
N ARG A 87 11.36 -0.18 10.13
CA ARG A 87 12.07 1.06 10.46
C ARG A 87 11.20 2.06 11.26
N ASN A 88 10.61 1.58 12.35
CA ASN A 88 9.82 2.36 13.30
C ASN A 88 8.68 3.15 12.63
N CYS A 89 7.85 2.48 11.86
CA CYS A 89 6.62 3.06 11.33
C CYS A 89 5.48 2.80 12.33
N SER A 90 5.34 3.66 13.34
CA SER A 90 4.23 3.56 14.30
C SER A 90 2.96 4.24 13.76
N PHE A 91 1.82 3.92 14.36
CA PHE A 91 0.55 4.58 14.04
C PHE A 91 0.61 6.10 14.31
N ARG A 92 1.35 6.53 15.35
CA ARG A 92 1.57 7.95 15.65
C ARG A 92 2.35 8.63 14.54
N ASP A 93 3.40 7.98 14.02
CA ASP A 93 4.21 8.54 12.93
C ASP A 93 3.37 8.69 11.65
N LEU A 94 2.48 7.74 11.38
CA LEU A 94 1.54 7.80 10.25
C LEU A 94 0.60 8.99 10.40
N LEU A 95 -0.11 9.11 11.52
CA LEU A 95 -1.06 10.21 11.75
C LEU A 95 -0.39 11.60 11.75
N GLY A 96 0.85 11.70 12.21
CA GLY A 96 1.58 12.96 12.22
C GLY A 96 2.16 13.38 10.87
N THR A 97 2.17 12.49 9.87
CA THR A 97 2.86 12.73 8.58
C THR A 97 1.93 12.69 7.36
N LEU A 98 0.89 11.86 7.39
CA LEU A 98 -0.02 11.69 6.25
C LEU A 98 -1.01 12.88 6.17
N ASP A 99 -1.21 13.39 4.96
CA ASP A 99 -2.35 14.27 4.66
C ASP A 99 -3.69 13.51 4.70
N ASP A 100 -4.80 14.24 4.63
CA ASP A 100 -6.16 13.68 4.70
C ASP A 100 -6.42 12.59 3.65
N SER A 101 -5.94 12.80 2.42
CA SER A 101 -6.12 11.84 1.33
C SER A 101 -5.36 10.54 1.62
N ASN A 102 -4.12 10.66 2.05
CA ASN A 102 -3.28 9.53 2.41
C ASN A 102 -3.71 8.83 3.71
N CYS A 103 -4.37 9.54 4.63
CA CYS A 103 -5.07 8.95 5.76
C CYS A 103 -6.22 8.04 5.31
N ARG A 104 -6.99 8.43 4.29
CA ARG A 104 -8.03 7.57 3.70
C ARG A 104 -7.45 6.36 2.98
N VAL A 105 -6.32 6.52 2.29
CA VAL A 105 -5.57 5.41 1.68
C VAL A 105 -5.13 4.40 2.75
N MET A 106 -4.56 4.89 3.86
CA MET A 106 -4.22 4.04 5.01
C MET A 106 -5.45 3.28 5.53
N GLY A 107 -6.56 3.98 5.77
CA GLY A 107 -7.79 3.36 6.28
C GLY A 107 -8.33 2.26 5.37
N GLN A 108 -8.38 2.52 4.06
CA GLN A 108 -8.82 1.53 3.07
C GLN A 108 -7.90 0.31 3.01
N ALA A 109 -6.58 0.50 3.11
CA ALA A 109 -5.60 -0.60 3.13
C ALA A 109 -5.76 -1.49 4.36
N VAL A 110 -6.01 -0.89 5.53
CA VAL A 110 -6.28 -1.62 6.77
C VAL A 110 -7.58 -2.43 6.66
N GLN A 111 -8.64 -1.85 6.10
CA GLN A 111 -9.90 -2.56 5.84
C GLN A 111 -9.69 -3.78 4.92
N LEU A 112 -8.86 -3.65 3.87
CA LEU A 112 -8.53 -4.79 3.00
C LEU A 112 -7.79 -5.92 3.74
N LEU A 113 -6.93 -5.57 4.70
CA LEU A 113 -6.21 -6.54 5.52
C LEU A 113 -7.10 -7.18 6.62
N ARG A 114 -8.10 -6.43 7.09
CA ARG A 114 -9.01 -6.81 8.20
C ARG A 114 -10.47 -6.46 7.86
N PRO A 115 -11.08 -7.16 6.89
CA PRO A 115 -12.43 -6.85 6.42
C PRO A 115 -13.51 -7.08 7.49
N SER A 116 -13.27 -7.94 8.47
CA SER A 116 -14.23 -8.36 9.49
C SER A 116 -14.43 -7.37 10.66
N TYR A 117 -13.67 -6.28 10.71
CA TYR A 117 -13.63 -5.39 11.89
C TYR A 117 -14.12 -3.96 11.64
N ILE A 118 -14.57 -3.64 10.42
CA ILE A 118 -14.97 -2.28 10.06
C ILE A 118 -16.27 -2.35 9.25
N CYS A 119 -17.39 -2.45 9.96
CA CYS A 119 -18.70 -2.04 9.45
C CYS A 119 -18.94 -0.61 9.92
N PHE A 120 -18.96 0.34 9.00
CA PHE A 120 -19.54 1.67 9.20
C PHE A 120 -20.75 1.80 8.27
#